data_AF-A0A968XYA5-F1
#
_entry.id   AF-A0A968XYA5-F1
#
_cell.length_a   1.000
_cell.length_b   1.000
_cell.length_c   1.000
_cell.angle_alpha   90.00
_cell.angle_beta   90.00
_cell.angle_gamma   90.00
#
_symmetry.space_group_name_H-M   'P 1'
#
loop_
_entity.id
_entity.type
_entity.pdbx_description
1 polymer ?
#
loop_
_entity_poly.entity_id
_entity_poly.type
_entity_poly.pdbx_seq_one_letter_code
_entity_poly.pdbx_strand_id
1 'polypeptide(L)'
;MGLINLCDRESYTGQQIRRFYDSSDDGEPTGDPWRRLHQITLYIPHPEQEYEEITLAAGLTQGYNIELKTIANPDEIPYQIPEGGQFVVVMKQKGLDAGFAIAATGIFIRPLALLKLEVITDIATAEYESIAVKHPVIRDYPSAWEDKLNQFLDRAIPYEALPDLVRYVDRAFNPDYRPPNWDEIYRKSSFIQN
;
A
#
# COMPACT_ATOMS: atom_id res chain seq x y z
N MET A 1 5.74 1.54 6.85
CA MET A 1 6.70 1.05 5.83
C MET A 1 6.05 0.52 4.57
N GLY A 2 5.01 -0.31 4.62
CA GLY A 2 4.34 -0.84 3.42
C GLY A 2 4.04 0.22 2.34
N LEU A 3 3.34 1.28 2.74
CA LEU A 3 2.99 2.40 1.85
C LEU A 3 4.21 3.14 1.25
N ILE A 4 5.32 3.24 1.99
CA ILE A 4 6.57 3.87 1.49
C ILE A 4 7.14 3.05 0.34
N ASN A 5 7.25 1.74 0.52
CA ASN A 5 7.76 0.84 -0.52
C ASN A 5 6.82 0.79 -1.73
N LEU A 6 5.50 0.83 -1.52
CA LEU A 6 4.52 0.87 -2.62
C LEU A 6 4.57 2.16 -3.45
N CYS A 7 4.87 3.30 -2.83
CA CYS A 7 4.90 4.57 -3.56
C CYS A 7 6.16 4.72 -4.41
N ASP A 8 7.29 4.19 -3.94
CA ASP A 8 8.58 4.29 -4.62
C ASP A 8 8.77 3.19 -5.67
N ARG A 9 8.78 3.55 -6.96
CA ARG A 9 8.92 2.55 -8.03
C ARG A 9 10.29 1.88 -8.07
N GLU A 10 11.28 2.55 -7.48
CA GLU A 10 12.66 2.05 -7.38
C GLU A 10 12.84 1.12 -6.16
N SER A 11 11.80 0.93 -5.33
CA SER A 11 11.81 -0.06 -4.26
C SER A 11 11.80 -1.49 -4.81
N TYR A 12 12.11 -2.48 -3.97
CA TYR A 12 11.95 -3.88 -4.34
C TYR A 12 10.53 -4.18 -4.85
N THR A 13 9.51 -3.72 -4.13
CA THR A 13 8.09 -3.90 -4.47
C THR A 13 7.72 -3.22 -5.79
N GLY A 14 8.20 -2.00 -6.02
CA GLY A 14 7.99 -1.29 -7.30
C GLY A 14 8.63 -2.03 -8.48
N GLN A 15 9.83 -2.57 -8.30
CA GLN A 15 10.49 -3.39 -9.31
C GLN A 15 9.76 -4.71 -9.57
N GLN A 16 9.18 -5.35 -8.55
CA GLN A 16 8.38 -6.57 -8.72
C GLN A 16 7.12 -6.31 -9.56
N ILE A 17 6.39 -5.22 -9.31
CA ILE A 17 5.22 -4.83 -10.11
C ILE A 17 5.60 -4.61 -11.57
N ARG A 18 6.73 -3.93 -11.81
CA ARG A 18 7.25 -3.78 -13.17
C ARG A 18 7.58 -5.11 -13.83
N ARG A 19 8.20 -6.05 -13.11
CA ARG A 19 8.50 -7.40 -13.65
C ARG A 19 7.24 -8.17 -14.03
N PHE A 20 6.19 -8.10 -13.21
CA PHE A 20 4.91 -8.74 -13.55
C PHE A 20 4.32 -8.17 -14.84
N TYR A 21 4.35 -6.84 -14.97
CA TYR A 21 3.92 -6.16 -16.19
C TYR A 21 4.75 -6.54 -17.42
N ASP A 22 6.09 -6.55 -17.30
CA ASP A 22 6.99 -6.89 -18.40
C ASP A 22 6.87 -8.38 -18.81
N SER A 23 6.41 -9.26 -17.91
CA SER A 23 6.26 -10.70 -18.14
C SER A 23 4.89 -11.12 -18.68
N SER A 24 3.90 -10.22 -18.74
CA SER A 24 2.57 -10.58 -19.21
C SER A 24 2.49 -10.54 -20.74
N ASP A 25 2.10 -11.67 -21.34
CA ASP A 25 1.84 -11.84 -22.79
C ASP A 25 0.59 -11.10 -23.30
N ASP A 26 -0.10 -10.36 -22.42
CA ASP A 26 -1.29 -9.58 -22.74
C ASP A 26 -0.87 -8.32 -23.51
N GLY A 27 -0.72 -8.44 -24.83
CA GLY A 27 -0.08 -7.51 -25.76
C GLY A 27 -0.66 -6.10 -25.93
N GLU A 28 -1.20 -5.47 -24.88
CA GLU A 28 -1.45 -4.02 -24.85
C GLU A 28 -0.66 -3.33 -23.74
N PRO A 29 0.40 -2.57 -24.09
CA PRO A 29 1.12 -1.79 -23.11
C PRO A 29 0.26 -0.59 -22.69
N THR A 30 -0.42 -0.69 -21.55
CA THR A 30 -1.07 0.46 -20.89
C THR A 30 -0.06 1.49 -20.35
N GLY A 31 1.25 1.22 -20.52
CA GLY A 31 2.37 2.12 -20.26
C GLY A 31 2.70 2.29 -18.77
N ASP A 32 1.69 2.21 -17.89
CA ASP A 32 1.83 2.28 -16.43
C ASP A 32 1.54 0.90 -15.80
N PRO A 33 2.56 0.22 -15.23
CA PRO A 33 2.38 -1.10 -14.62
C PRO A 33 1.43 -1.07 -13.40
N TRP A 34 1.15 0.12 -12.85
CA TRP A 34 0.23 0.31 -11.74
C TRP A 34 -1.24 0.42 -12.14
N ARG A 35 -1.56 0.41 -13.44
CA ARG A 35 -2.96 0.35 -13.91
C ARG A 35 -3.56 -1.05 -13.81
N ARG A 36 -2.71 -2.07 -13.98
CA ARG A 36 -3.11 -3.47 -13.83
C ARG A 36 -3.39 -3.77 -12.37
N LEU A 37 -4.46 -4.52 -12.13
CA LEU A 37 -4.89 -4.90 -10.80
C LEU A 37 -3.99 -6.02 -10.23
N HIS A 38 -3.44 -5.75 -9.05
CA HIS A 38 -2.68 -6.71 -8.25
C HIS A 38 -3.30 -6.85 -6.86
N GLN A 39 -3.07 -8.00 -6.23
CA GLN A 39 -3.24 -8.15 -4.80
C GLN A 39 -1.93 -7.85 -4.10
N ILE A 40 -2.00 -6.95 -3.12
CA ILE A 40 -0.91 -6.56 -2.25
C ILE A 40 -1.24 -7.07 -0.85
N THR A 41 -0.48 -8.05 -0.37
CA THR A 41 -0.60 -8.50 1.02
C THR A 41 0.46 -7.81 1.87
N LEU A 42 0.02 -7.05 2.87
CA LEU A 42 0.88 -6.38 3.86
C LEU A 42 0.89 -7.18 5.16
N TYR A 43 2.04 -7.73 5.52
CA TYR A 43 2.24 -8.42 6.78
C TYR A 43 2.66 -7.42 7.87
N ILE A 44 1.96 -7.47 9.00
CA ILE A 44 2.27 -6.72 10.23
C ILE A 44 2.72 -7.75 11.27
N PRO A 45 4.03 -8.01 11.37
CA PRO A 45 4.57 -8.94 12.36
C PRO A 45 4.39 -8.41 13.77
N HIS A 46 4.52 -9.31 14.75
CA HIS A 46 4.53 -8.96 16.15
C HIS A 46 5.73 -8.02 16.43
N PRO A 47 5.59 -6.98 17.27
CA PRO A 47 6.68 -6.03 17.54
C PRO A 47 7.94 -6.69 18.12
N GLU A 48 7.78 -7.81 18.81
CA GLU A 48 8.87 -8.60 19.42
C GLU A 48 9.39 -9.73 18.50
N GLN A 49 8.91 -9.82 17.26
CA GLN A 49 9.37 -10.83 16.30
C GLN A 49 10.83 -10.58 15.91
N GLU A 50 11.65 -11.63 15.96
CA GLU A 50 13.01 -11.65 15.40
C GLU A 50 13.01 -12.35 14.04
N TYR A 51 13.86 -11.91 13.11
CA TYR A 51 14.14 -12.63 11.86
C TYR A 51 15.55 -13.22 11.93
N GLU A 52 15.75 -14.37 11.30
CA GLU A 52 17.08 -14.95 11.14
C GLU A 52 17.91 -14.07 10.18
N GLU A 53 19.09 -13.65 10.65
CA GLU A 53 20.14 -12.90 9.92
C GLU A 53 19.92 -11.40 9.63
N ILE A 54 18.72 -10.83 9.84
CA ILE A 54 18.47 -9.37 9.77
C ILE A 54 17.46 -8.90 10.82
N THR A 55 17.48 -7.61 11.20
CA THR A 55 16.47 -7.08 12.13
C THR A 55 15.10 -6.88 11.46
N LEU A 56 14.02 -6.97 12.25
CA LEU A 56 12.66 -6.62 11.81
C LEU A 56 12.62 -5.23 11.14
N ALA A 57 13.24 -4.23 11.77
CA ALA A 57 13.34 -2.88 11.23
C ALA A 57 14.01 -2.84 9.84
N ALA A 58 15.10 -3.58 9.64
CA ALA A 58 15.79 -3.68 8.36
C ALA A 58 14.91 -4.36 7.30
N GLY A 59 14.29 -5.50 7.63
CA GLY A 59 13.38 -6.21 6.74
C GLY A 59 12.17 -5.37 6.30
N LEU A 60 11.54 -4.66 7.25
CA LEU A 60 10.43 -3.75 6.97
C LEU A 60 10.85 -2.57 6.09
N THR A 61 12.07 -2.06 6.28
CA THR A 61 12.63 -1.00 5.45
C THR A 61 12.80 -1.46 3.99
N GLN A 62 13.21 -2.71 3.78
CA GLN A 62 13.33 -3.31 2.45
C GLN A 62 12.01 -3.82 1.85
N GLY A 63 10.90 -3.76 2.60
CA GLY A 63 9.59 -4.21 2.13
C GLY A 63 9.40 -5.73 2.15
N TYR A 64 10.15 -6.46 2.96
CA TYR A 64 10.04 -7.93 3.07
C TYR A 64 8.69 -8.41 3.61
N ASN A 65 7.93 -7.48 4.21
CA ASN A 65 6.59 -7.73 4.70
C ASN A 65 5.50 -7.48 3.63
N ILE A 66 5.87 -7.38 2.36
CA ILE A 66 4.95 -7.13 1.25
C ILE A 66 5.03 -8.30 0.27
N GLU A 67 3.89 -8.93 0.05
CA GLU A 67 3.73 -9.95 -0.99
C GLU A 67 2.83 -9.39 -2.08
N LEU A 68 3.18 -9.69 -3.33
CA LEU A 68 2.46 -9.23 -4.51
C LEU A 68 2.01 -10.43 -5.33
N LYS A 69 0.75 -10.40 -5.79
CA LYS A 69 0.18 -11.39 -6.70
C LYS A 69 -0.56 -10.69 -7.83
N THR A 70 -0.47 -11.25 -9.02
CA THR A 70 -1.37 -10.91 -10.11
C THR A 70 -2.76 -11.47 -9.80
N ILE A 71 -3.80 -10.74 -10.17
CA ILE A 71 -5.17 -11.22 -10.06
C ILE A 71 -5.62 -11.64 -11.45
N ALA A 72 -5.88 -12.94 -11.61
CA ALA A 72 -6.32 -13.51 -12.89
C ALA A 72 -7.79 -13.15 -13.19
N ASN A 73 -8.63 -13.08 -12.15
CA ASN A 73 -10.05 -12.77 -12.26
C ASN A 73 -10.47 -11.70 -11.24
N PRO A 74 -10.70 -10.45 -11.67
CA PRO A 74 -11.16 -9.38 -10.77
C PRO A 74 -12.51 -9.66 -10.09
N ASP A 75 -13.37 -10.51 -10.67
CA ASP A 75 -14.67 -10.87 -10.10
C ASP A 75 -14.56 -11.72 -8.81
N GLU A 76 -13.38 -12.26 -8.53
CA GLU A 76 -13.10 -12.98 -7.28
C GLU A 76 -12.81 -12.05 -6.10
N ILE A 77 -12.66 -10.75 -6.35
CA ILE A 77 -12.43 -9.76 -5.31
C ILE A 77 -13.79 -9.17 -4.89
N PRO A 78 -14.12 -9.13 -3.59
CA PRO A 78 -15.38 -8.55 -3.11
C PRO A 78 -15.49 -7.03 -3.29
N TYR A 79 -14.44 -6.38 -3.83
CA TYR A 79 -14.37 -4.94 -4.05
C TYR A 79 -14.44 -4.62 -5.54
N GLN A 80 -15.31 -3.67 -5.90
CA GLN A 80 -15.29 -3.06 -7.22
C GLN A 80 -14.14 -2.06 -7.31
N ILE A 81 -12.92 -2.56 -7.57
CA ILE A 81 -11.73 -1.72 -7.64
C ILE A 81 -11.66 -1.04 -9.01
N PRO A 82 -11.63 0.31 -9.09
CA PRO A 82 -11.42 1.03 -10.35
C PRO A 82 -10.01 0.77 -10.92
N GLU A 83 -9.84 0.95 -12.24
CA GLU A 83 -8.53 0.86 -12.90
C GLU A 83 -7.50 1.77 -12.19
N GLY A 84 -6.29 1.25 -11.96
CA GLY A 84 -5.24 1.94 -11.21
C GLY A 84 -5.36 1.85 -9.69
N GLY A 85 -6.48 1.34 -9.16
CA GLY A 85 -6.58 0.89 -7.78
C GLY A 85 -5.97 -0.51 -7.61
N GLN A 86 -5.37 -0.77 -6.46
CA GLN A 86 -4.80 -2.08 -6.13
C GLN A 86 -5.51 -2.70 -4.94
N PHE A 87 -5.78 -4.00 -4.98
CA PHE A 87 -6.40 -4.69 -3.85
C PHE A 87 -5.37 -4.87 -2.73
N VAL A 88 -5.73 -4.52 -1.51
CA VAL A 88 -4.86 -4.64 -0.34
C VAL A 88 -5.49 -5.58 0.68
N VAL A 89 -4.68 -6.52 1.16
CA VAL A 89 -4.99 -7.38 2.31
C VAL A 89 -3.94 -7.13 3.38
N VAL A 90 -4.37 -6.77 4.59
CA VAL A 90 -3.48 -6.58 5.73
C VAL A 90 -3.59 -7.78 6.64
N MET A 91 -2.47 -8.45 6.86
CA MET A 91 -2.32 -9.61 7.72
C MET A 91 -1.58 -9.21 8.99
N LYS A 92 -2.18 -9.38 10.17
CA LYS A 92 -1.55 -9.08 11.46
C LYS A 92 -1.25 -10.36 12.23
N GLN A 93 -0.03 -10.47 12.74
CA GLN A 93 0.38 -11.56 13.63
C GLN A 93 -0.29 -11.37 15.00
N LYS A 94 -1.01 -12.38 15.49
CA LYS A 94 -1.82 -12.26 16.72
C LYS A 94 -1.05 -12.46 18.03
N GLY A 95 0.20 -12.91 17.96
CA GLY A 95 1.09 -13.19 19.09
C GLY A 95 2.44 -13.69 18.58
N LEU A 96 3.46 -13.72 19.44
CA LEU A 96 4.84 -14.04 19.02
C LEU A 96 4.95 -15.40 18.32
N ASP A 97 4.32 -16.44 18.87
CA ASP A 97 4.29 -17.80 18.28
C ASP A 97 3.02 -18.08 17.46
N ALA A 98 2.20 -17.06 17.22
CA ALA A 98 0.93 -17.21 16.51
C ALA A 98 1.07 -16.90 15.02
N GLY A 99 0.18 -17.49 14.22
CA GLY A 99 0.07 -17.16 12.80
C GLY A 99 -0.49 -15.76 12.53
N PHE A 100 -0.49 -15.41 11.24
CA PHE A 100 -1.12 -14.20 10.74
C PHE A 100 -2.62 -14.39 10.52
N ALA A 101 -3.39 -13.35 10.79
CA ALA A 101 -4.82 -13.27 10.48
C ALA A 101 -5.14 -11.97 9.74
N ILE A 102 -6.19 -11.98 8.93
CA ILE A 102 -6.67 -10.76 8.26
C ILE A 102 -7.07 -9.74 9.33
N ALA A 103 -6.53 -8.54 9.21
CA ALA A 103 -6.81 -7.40 10.08
C ALA A 103 -7.49 -6.25 9.34
N ALA A 104 -7.26 -6.13 8.02
CA ALA A 104 -7.96 -5.17 7.19
C ALA A 104 -7.93 -5.61 5.71
N THR A 105 -8.86 -5.10 4.92
CA THR A 105 -8.84 -5.18 3.46
C THR A 105 -9.16 -3.82 2.87
N GLY A 106 -8.75 -3.55 1.64
CA GLY A 106 -9.03 -2.26 1.04
C GLY A 106 -8.31 -2.00 -0.27
N ILE A 107 -8.05 -0.72 -0.54
CA ILE A 107 -7.54 -0.26 -1.82
C ILE A 107 -6.30 0.62 -1.60
N PHE A 108 -5.24 0.36 -2.35
CA PHE A 108 -4.12 1.28 -2.52
C PHE A 108 -4.35 2.13 -3.77
N ILE A 109 -4.26 3.45 -3.63
CA ILE A 109 -4.42 4.42 -4.71
C ILE A 109 -3.09 5.17 -4.87
N ARG A 110 -2.32 4.77 -5.87
CA ARG A 110 -0.94 5.23 -6.03
C ARG A 110 -0.81 6.75 -6.21
N PRO A 111 -1.56 7.45 -7.09
CA PRO A 111 -1.42 8.89 -7.27
C PRO A 111 -1.58 9.65 -5.95
N LEU A 112 -2.52 9.24 -5.11
CA LEU A 112 -2.75 9.82 -3.79
C LEU A 112 -1.74 9.38 -2.71
N ALA A 113 -0.87 8.41 -3.02
CA ALA A 113 0.05 7.79 -2.08
C ALA A 113 -0.68 7.34 -0.80
N LEU A 114 -1.80 6.63 -0.95
CA LEU A 114 -2.77 6.41 0.13
C LEU A 114 -3.33 4.99 0.14
N LEU A 115 -3.56 4.45 1.34
CA LEU A 115 -4.36 3.25 1.57
C LEU A 115 -5.72 3.63 2.16
N LYS A 116 -6.81 3.17 1.54
CA LYS A 116 -8.16 3.20 2.11
C LYS A 116 -8.47 1.79 2.58
N LEU A 117 -8.59 1.59 3.89
CA LEU A 117 -8.69 0.27 4.51
C LEU A 117 -9.96 0.16 5.34
N GLU A 118 -10.61 -0.99 5.27
CA GLU A 118 -11.66 -1.44 6.19
C GLU A 118 -11.00 -2.35 7.23
N VAL A 119 -10.79 -1.83 8.43
CA VAL A 119 -10.17 -2.54 9.56
C VAL A 119 -11.23 -3.38 10.25
N ILE A 120 -10.91 -4.64 10.49
CA ILE A 120 -11.80 -5.57 11.19
C ILE A 120 -11.65 -5.32 12.69
N THR A 121 -12.67 -4.75 13.33
CA THR A 121 -12.67 -4.47 14.78
C THR A 121 -13.22 -5.67 15.57
N ASP A 122 -14.22 -6.37 15.02
CA ASP A 122 -14.75 -7.62 15.57
C ASP A 122 -15.18 -8.56 14.43
N ILE A 123 -14.54 -9.73 14.37
CA ILE A 123 -14.83 -10.78 13.37
C ILE A 123 -16.16 -11.48 13.69
N ALA A 124 -16.52 -11.63 14.96
CA ALA A 124 -17.73 -12.33 15.37
C ALA A 124 -19.01 -11.54 15.05
N THR A 125 -18.93 -10.20 15.09
CA THR A 125 -20.06 -9.30 14.77
C THR A 125 -19.96 -8.66 13.39
N ALA A 126 -18.89 -8.94 12.63
CA ALA A 126 -18.62 -8.34 11.32
C ALA A 126 -18.59 -6.80 11.38
N GLU A 127 -17.93 -6.26 12.41
CA GLU A 127 -17.73 -4.82 12.56
C GLU A 127 -16.44 -4.38 11.85
N TYR A 128 -16.57 -3.29 11.11
CA TYR A 128 -15.49 -2.71 10.33
C TYR A 128 -15.37 -1.21 10.58
N GLU A 129 -14.14 -0.71 10.63
CA GLU A 129 -13.82 0.72 10.69
C GLU A 129 -13.03 1.14 9.45
N SER A 130 -13.55 2.14 8.74
CA SER A 130 -12.90 2.66 7.54
C SER A 130 -11.86 3.72 7.88
N ILE A 131 -10.59 3.47 7.53
CA ILE A 131 -9.48 4.38 7.76
C ILE A 131 -8.77 4.75 6.46
N ALA A 132 -8.17 5.94 6.42
CA ALA A 132 -7.29 6.37 5.35
C ALA A 132 -5.87 6.56 5.88
N VAL A 133 -4.93 5.74 5.42
CA VAL A 133 -3.51 5.82 5.79
C VAL A 133 -2.76 6.58 4.70
N LYS A 134 -2.31 7.79 5.05
CA LYS A 134 -1.53 8.68 4.19
C LYS A 134 -0.04 8.35 4.23
N HIS A 135 0.68 8.70 3.17
CA HIS A 135 2.13 8.54 3.15
C HIS A 135 2.80 9.45 4.21
N PRO A 136 3.66 8.92 5.10
CA PRO A 136 4.12 9.65 6.29
C PRO A 136 5.08 10.82 6.00
N VAL A 137 5.59 10.92 4.79
CA VAL A 137 6.48 12.02 4.37
C VAL A 137 5.71 13.18 3.73
N ILE A 138 4.55 12.90 3.13
CA ILE A 138 3.75 13.92 2.45
C ILE A 138 2.96 14.66 3.53
N ARG A 139 3.33 15.91 3.79
CA ARG A 139 2.72 16.74 4.84
C ARG A 139 1.41 17.37 4.39
N ASP A 140 1.42 17.93 3.18
CA ASP A 140 0.35 18.77 2.68
C ASP A 140 -0.45 18.04 1.59
N TYR A 141 -1.40 17.23 2.03
CA TYR A 141 -2.41 16.70 1.12
C TYR A 141 -3.34 17.86 0.69
N PRO A 142 -3.67 18.01 -0.60
CA PRO A 142 -4.61 19.02 -1.08
C PRO A 142 -5.94 18.91 -0.33
N SER A 143 -6.55 20.02 0.09
CA SER A 143 -7.78 19.99 0.91
C SER A 143 -8.93 19.15 0.32
N ALA A 144 -9.04 19.09 -1.01
CA ALA A 144 -10.06 18.32 -1.73
C ALA A 144 -9.64 16.86 -2.06
N TRP A 145 -8.59 16.32 -1.43
CA TRP A 145 -8.11 14.96 -1.73
C TRP A 145 -9.18 13.88 -1.45
N GLU A 146 -10.00 14.05 -0.41
CA GLU A 146 -11.08 13.13 -0.04
C GLU A 146 -12.17 13.09 -1.09
N ASP A 147 -12.62 14.27 -1.55
CA ASP A 147 -13.62 14.37 -2.61
C ASP A 147 -13.13 13.71 -3.90
N LYS A 148 -11.84 13.88 -4.23
CA LYS A 148 -11.22 13.23 -5.39
C LYS A 148 -11.10 11.72 -5.23
N LEU A 149 -10.77 11.24 -4.04
CA LEU A 149 -10.78 9.81 -3.73
C LEU A 149 -12.18 9.23 -3.94
N ASN A 150 -13.21 9.84 -3.37
CA ASN A 150 -14.59 9.36 -3.51
C ASN A 150 -15.05 9.37 -4.97
N GLN A 151 -14.80 10.44 -5.70
CA GLN A 151 -15.08 10.50 -7.14
C GLN A 151 -14.38 9.38 -7.93
N PHE A 152 -13.15 9.02 -7.57
CA PHE A 152 -12.44 7.93 -8.21
C PHE A 152 -13.02 6.56 -7.85
N LEU A 153 -13.31 6.32 -6.57
CA LEU A 153 -13.93 5.08 -6.09
C LEU A 153 -15.32 4.85 -6.73
N ASP A 154 -16.07 5.93 -6.93
CA ASP A 154 -17.38 5.91 -7.61
C ASP A 154 -17.26 5.90 -9.15
N ARG A 155 -16.03 5.82 -9.69
CA ARG A 155 -15.72 5.87 -11.14
C ARG A 155 -16.23 7.13 -11.86
N ALA A 156 -16.50 8.19 -11.10
CA ALA A 156 -16.89 9.51 -11.64
C ALA A 156 -15.70 10.25 -12.26
N ILE A 157 -14.47 9.95 -11.84
CA ILE A 157 -13.24 10.43 -12.47
C ILE A 157 -12.28 9.26 -12.74
N PRO A 158 -11.45 9.35 -13.79
CA PRO A 158 -10.46 8.33 -14.07
C PRO A 158 -9.19 8.52 -13.21
N TYR A 159 -8.31 7.52 -13.23
CA TYR A 159 -7.05 7.49 -12.47
C TYR A 159 -6.17 8.73 -12.70
N GLU A 160 -6.09 9.22 -13.93
CA GLU A 160 -5.25 10.35 -14.33
C GLU A 160 -5.77 11.71 -13.83
N ALA A 161 -7.02 11.77 -13.40
CA ALA A 161 -7.62 12.96 -12.81
C ALA A 161 -7.35 13.09 -11.30
N LEU A 162 -6.72 12.09 -10.69
CA LEU A 162 -6.30 12.14 -9.30
C LEU A 162 -5.08 13.07 -9.11
N PRO A 163 -4.99 13.79 -7.99
CA PRO A 163 -3.76 14.48 -7.61
C PRO A 163 -2.56 13.53 -7.56
N ASP A 164 -1.48 13.88 -8.26
CA ASP A 164 -0.29 13.05 -8.41
C ASP A 164 0.73 13.29 -7.28
N LEU A 165 0.31 13.02 -6.04
CA LEU A 165 1.11 13.18 -4.82
C LEU A 165 2.28 12.20 -4.73
N VAL A 166 2.20 11.06 -5.40
CA VAL A 166 3.29 10.08 -5.41
C VAL A 166 4.58 10.65 -5.98
N ARG A 167 4.51 11.67 -6.86
CA ARG A 167 5.69 12.34 -7.43
C ARG A 167 6.64 12.91 -6.37
N TYR A 168 6.14 13.25 -5.19
CA TYR A 168 6.98 13.74 -4.10
C TYR A 168 7.82 12.65 -3.43
N VAL A 169 7.40 11.38 -3.53
CA VAL A 169 7.92 10.24 -2.75
C VAL A 169 8.24 9.02 -3.62
N ASP A 170 8.45 9.24 -4.91
CA ASP A 170 8.88 8.25 -5.87
C ASP A 170 10.24 8.69 -6.43
N ARG A 171 11.30 7.88 -6.23
CA ARG A 171 12.67 8.28 -6.59
C ARG A 171 12.86 8.51 -8.09
N ALA A 172 12.01 7.92 -8.93
CA ALA A 172 12.04 8.18 -10.37
C ALA A 172 11.52 9.58 -10.75
N PHE A 173 10.66 10.17 -9.92
CA PHE A 173 10.13 11.54 -10.13
C PHE A 173 10.84 12.59 -9.28
N ASN A 174 11.27 12.21 -8.08
CA ASN A 174 11.98 13.04 -7.14
C ASN A 174 13.28 12.35 -6.71
N PRO A 175 14.41 12.59 -7.43
CA PRO A 175 15.70 11.99 -7.10
C PRO A 175 16.24 12.34 -5.71
N ASP A 176 15.76 13.46 -5.13
CA ASP A 176 16.13 13.92 -3.79
C ASP A 176 15.34 13.20 -2.69
N TYR A 177 14.28 12.48 -3.05
CA TYR A 177 13.55 11.67 -2.08
C TYR A 177 14.47 10.59 -1.49
N ARG A 178 14.45 10.52 -0.17
CA ARG A 178 15.10 9.47 0.62
C ARG A 178 13.99 8.73 1.37
N PRO A 179 13.69 7.48 1.00
CA PRO A 179 12.75 6.66 1.75
C PRO A 179 13.18 6.60 3.21
N PRO A 180 12.31 6.98 4.16
CA PRO A 180 12.67 6.92 5.56
C PRO A 180 12.81 5.47 6.01
N ASN A 181 13.71 5.21 6.95
CA ASN A 181 13.83 3.89 7.57
C ASN A 181 12.77 3.70 8.67
N TRP A 182 12.65 2.46 9.18
CA TRP A 182 11.72 2.13 10.25
C TRP A 182 11.88 3.01 11.49
N ASP A 183 13.12 3.26 11.95
CA ASP A 183 13.38 4.01 13.17
C ASP A 183 12.97 5.49 13.05
N GLU A 184 13.18 6.10 11.88
CA GLU A 184 12.75 7.46 11.58
C GLU A 184 11.23 7.60 11.61
N ILE A 185 10.52 6.59 11.11
CA ILE A 185 9.06 6.55 11.17
C ILE A 185 8.57 6.31 12.59
N TYR A 186 9.12 5.32 13.29
CA TYR A 186 8.74 4.98 14.65
C TYR A 186 8.89 6.20 15.58
N ARG A 187 10.05 6.87 15.56
CA ARG A 187 10.29 8.08 16.37
C ARG A 187 9.29 9.19 16.07
N LYS A 188 9.01 9.48 14.79
CA LYS A 188 8.01 10.49 14.42
C LYS A 188 6.61 10.14 14.90
N SER A 189 6.28 8.86 14.96
CA SER A 189 4.98 8.36 15.43
C SER A 189 4.84 8.56 16.95
N SER A 190 5.90 8.26 17.70
CA SER A 190 5.96 8.45 19.15
C SER A 190 5.87 9.91 19.59
N PHE A 191 6.33 10.85 18.76
CA PHE A 191 6.23 12.29 19.03
C PHE A 191 4.80 12.85 18.84
N ILE A 192 3.91 12.14 18.15
CA ILE A 192 2.52 12.59 17.94
C ILE A 192 1.60 12.11 19.08
N GLN A 193 2.09 11.23 19.97
CA GLN A 193 1.34 10.69 21.11
C GLN A 193 1.72 11.29 22.49
N ASN A 194 2.60 12.30 22.51
CA ASN A 194 2.95 13.11 23.70
C ASN A 194 2.59 14.59 23.47
#